data_AF-A0A967K124-F1
#
_entry.id   AF-A0A967K124-F1
#
_cell.length_a   1.000
_cell.length_b   1.000
_cell.length_c   1.000
_cell.angle_alpha   90.00
_cell.angle_beta   90.00
_cell.angle_gamma   90.00
#
_symmetry.space_group_name_H-M   'P 1'
#
loop_
_entity.id
_entity.type
_entity.pdbx_description
1 polymer ?
#
loop_
_entity_poly.entity_id
_entity_poly.type
_entity_poly.pdbx_seq_one_letter_code
_entity_poly.pdbx_strand_id
1 'polypeptide(L)'
;ALTGVIISEDERIALLRPQGWERTLRLRLGDTYQGWTVADIREHSVTFRRDGSETEVELKFEEGGTAPGQERPPEGRRRGSDGDRAEETSQ
;
A
#
# COMPACT_ATOMS: atom_id res chain seq x y z
N ALA A 1 -4.44 -13.12 -11.39
CA ALA A 1 -3.41 -12.32 -10.71
C ALA A 1 -3.93 -11.92 -9.33
N LEU A 2 -3.07 -11.96 -8.31
CA LEU A 2 -3.37 -11.34 -7.03
C LEU A 2 -3.31 -9.83 -7.22
N THR A 3 -4.37 -9.13 -6.81
CA THR A 3 -4.50 -7.67 -6.97
C THR A 3 -4.41 -6.92 -5.65
N GLY A 4 -4.57 -7.62 -4.52
CA GLY A 4 -4.42 -7.03 -3.19
C GLY A 4 -4.57 -8.07 -2.09
N VAL A 5 -4.06 -7.72 -0.91
CA VAL A 5 -4.28 -8.45 0.34
C VAL A 5 -4.70 -7.45 1.40
N ILE A 6 -5.69 -7.82 2.21
CA ILE A 6 -6.10 -7.06 3.40
C ILE A 6 -5.77 -7.94 4.61
N ILE A 7 -4.94 -7.42 5.51
CA ILE A 7 -4.59 -8.08 6.77
C ILE A 7 -5.02 -7.16 7.90
N SER A 8 -5.83 -7.71 8.80
CA SER A 8 -6.21 -7.11 10.07
C SER A 8 -5.99 -8.13 11.18
N GLU A 9 -6.25 -7.73 12.43
CA GLU A 9 -6.16 -8.62 13.59
C GLU A 9 -7.12 -9.81 13.46
N ASP A 10 -8.34 -9.55 12.96
CA ASP A 10 -9.42 -10.54 12.95
C ASP A 10 -9.59 -11.27 11.61
N GLU A 11 -9.17 -10.64 10.51
CA GLU A 11 -9.36 -11.20 9.17
C GLU A 11 -8.17 -11.01 8.23
N ARG A 12 -7.99 -12.03 7.38
CA ARG A 12 -7.10 -12.00 6.22
C ARG A 12 -7.91 -12.27 4.97
N ILE A 13 -7.82 -11.38 4.00
CA ILE A 13 -8.58 -11.42 2.75
C ILE A 13 -7.62 -11.26 1.58
N ALA A 14 -7.76 -12.15 0.61
CA ALA A 14 -7.11 -12.07 -0.68
C ALA A 14 -8.07 -11.55 -1.75
N LEU A 15 -7.60 -10.59 -2.56
CA LEU A 15 -8.31 -10.09 -3.73
C LEU A 15 -7.66 -10.66 -4.99
N LEU A 16 -8.34 -11.60 -5.64
CA LEU A 16 -7.84 -12.29 -6.83
C LEU A 16 -8.65 -11.88 -8.06
N ARG A 17 -7.99 -11.39 -9.11
CA ARG A 17 -8.62 -11.21 -10.42
C ARG A 17 -8.17 -12.34 -11.36
N PRO A 18 -9.02 -13.33 -11.67
CA PRO A 18 -8.69 -14.36 -12.65
C PRO A 18 -8.42 -13.74 -14.02
N GLN A 19 -7.52 -14.36 -14.79
CA GLN A 19 -7.26 -13.89 -16.14
C GLN A 19 -8.52 -14.07 -17.01
N GLY A 20 -8.87 -13.03 -17.77
CA GLY A 20 -10.07 -13.02 -18.61
C GLY A 20 -11.38 -12.78 -17.87
N TRP A 21 -11.34 -12.45 -16.57
CA TRP A 21 -12.51 -12.11 -15.78
C TRP A 21 -12.44 -10.64 -15.35
N GLU A 22 -13.52 -9.90 -15.62
CA GLU A 22 -13.69 -8.50 -15.18
C GLU A 22 -13.92 -8.39 -13.66
N ARG A 23 -14.29 -9.50 -13.01
CA ARG A 23 -14.65 -9.51 -11.58
C ARG A 23 -13.46 -9.89 -10.71
N THR A 24 -13.33 -9.17 -9.58
CA THR A 24 -12.39 -9.50 -8.53
C THR A 24 -13.07 -10.42 -7.52
N LEU A 25 -12.42 -11.54 -7.21
CA LEU A 25 -12.84 -12.51 -6.21
C LEU A 25 -12.27 -12.10 -4.85
N ARG A 26 -13.11 -12.14 -3.83
CA ARG A 26 -12.72 -11.99 -2.43
C ARG A 26 -12.60 -13.39 -1.83
N LEU A 27 -11.40 -13.75 -1.40
CA LEU A 27 -11.10 -15.07 -0.85
C LEU A 27 -10.58 -14.95 0.59
N ARG A 28 -10.99 -15.89 1.44
CA ARG A 28 -10.56 -16.06 2.84
C ARG A 28 -9.87 -17.41 3.01
N LEU A 29 -9.21 -17.62 4.15
CA LEU A 29 -8.68 -18.92 4.52
C LEU A 29 -9.77 -19.99 4.46
N GLY A 30 -9.48 -21.11 3.79
CA GLY A 30 -10.42 -22.20 3.59
C GLY A 30 -11.40 -22.02 2.42
N ASP A 31 -11.48 -20.83 1.80
CA ASP A 31 -12.32 -20.66 0.60
C ASP A 31 -11.77 -21.49 -0.56
N THR A 32 -12.69 -21.96 -1.42
CA THR A 32 -12.37 -22.79 -2.57
C THR A 32 -12.60 -22.04 -3.88
N TYR A 33 -11.64 -22.12 -4.79
CA TYR A 33 -11.71 -21.57 -6.14
C TYR A 33 -11.11 -22.54 -7.16
N GLN A 34 -11.88 -22.96 -8.17
CA GLN A 34 -11.42 -23.90 -9.23
C GLN A 34 -10.81 -25.21 -8.66
N GLY A 35 -11.33 -25.69 -7.53
CA GLY A 35 -10.82 -26.88 -6.83
C GLY A 35 -9.56 -26.65 -5.99
N TRP A 36 -9.05 -25.43 -5.93
CA TRP A 36 -7.98 -25.02 -5.04
C TRP A 36 -8.54 -24.42 -3.76
N THR A 37 -7.99 -24.80 -2.61
CA THR A 37 -8.35 -24.23 -1.30
C THR A 37 -7.31 -23.21 -0.89
N VAL A 38 -7.73 -22.05 -0.39
CA VAL A 38 -6.81 -21.08 0.21
C VAL A 38 -6.25 -21.65 1.50
N ALA A 39 -4.95 -21.93 1.51
CA ALA A 39 -4.24 -22.53 2.64
C ALA A 39 -3.58 -21.47 3.54
N ASP A 40 -3.05 -20.40 2.95
CA ASP A 40 -2.43 -19.30 3.69
C ASP A 40 -2.63 -17.95 2.95
N ILE A 41 -2.67 -16.86 3.70
CA ILE A 41 -2.73 -15.49 3.19
C ILE A 41 -1.68 -14.67 3.95
N ARG A 42 -0.70 -14.13 3.21
CA ARG A 42 0.41 -13.30 3.70
C ARG A 42 0.37 -11.91 3.08
N GLU A 43 1.18 -11.00 3.58
CA GLU A 43 1.20 -9.58 3.18
C GLU A 43 1.26 -9.37 1.65
N HIS A 44 1.98 -10.24 0.95
CA HIS A 44 2.20 -10.11 -0.49
C HIS A 44 1.88 -11.36 -1.29
N SER A 45 1.32 -12.39 -0.66
CA SER A 45 1.08 -13.67 -1.34
C SER A 45 -0.09 -14.45 -0.76
N VAL A 46 -0.59 -15.38 -1.57
CA VAL A 46 -1.64 -16.32 -1.21
C VAL A 46 -1.22 -17.71 -1.64
N THR A 47 -1.23 -18.65 -0.70
CA THR A 47 -0.95 -20.05 -0.98
C THR A 47 -2.25 -20.81 -1.17
N PHE A 48 -2.35 -21.49 -2.31
CA PHE A 48 -3.43 -22.40 -2.65
C PHE A 48 -2.96 -23.84 -2.54
N ARG A 49 -3.82 -24.73 -2.06
CA ARG A 49 -3.56 -26.17 -1.99
C ARG A 49 -4.62 -26.97 -2.72
N ARG A 50 -4.21 -28.00 -3.46
CA ARG A 50 -5.09 -28.97 -4.12
C ARG A 50 -4.38 -30.31 -4.26
N ASP A 51 -5.01 -31.39 -3.82
CA ASP A 51 -4.52 -32.77 -4.04
C ASP A 51 -3.04 -32.98 -3.68
N GLY A 52 -2.58 -32.38 -2.57
CA GLY A 52 -1.18 -32.44 -2.12
C GLY A 52 -0.21 -31.50 -2.85
N SER A 53 -0.68 -30.75 -3.84
CA SER A 53 0.07 -29.71 -4.54
C SER A 53 -0.19 -28.34 -3.91
N GLU A 54 0.84 -27.50 -3.86
CA GLU A 54 0.74 -26.12 -3.42
C GLU A 54 1.19 -25.15 -4.53
N THR A 55 0.51 -24.00 -4.59
CA THR A 55 0.84 -22.92 -5.51
C THR A 55 0.75 -21.61 -4.77
N GLU A 56 1.80 -20.82 -4.87
CA GLU A 56 1.84 -19.46 -4.33
C GLU A 56 1.57 -18.46 -5.45
N VAL A 57 0.67 -17.52 -5.18
CA VAL A 57 0.37 -16.40 -6.07
C VAL A 57 0.79 -15.12 -5.38
N GLU A 58 1.77 -14.43 -5.93
CA GLU A 58 2.32 -13.19 -5.39
C GLU A 58 1.68 -11.95 -6.02
N LEU A 59 1.69 -10.84 -5.25
CA LEU A 59 1.42 -9.51 -5.77
C LEU A 59 2.54 -9.11 -6.75
N LYS A 60 2.14 -8.57 -7.90
CA LYS A 60 3.09 -7.95 -8.83
C LYS A 60 3.12 -6.45 -8.57
N PHE A 61 4.28 -5.95 -8.16
CA PHE A 61 4.56 -4.52 -8.08
C PHE A 61 5.25 -4.10 -9.38
N GLU A 62 4.76 -3.05 -10.04
CA GLU A 62 5.54 -2.43 -11.10
C GLU A 62 6.66 -1.60 -10.46
N GLU A 63 7.92 -1.96 -10.70
CA GLU A 63 9.08 -1.16 -10.30
C GLU A 63 9.05 0.17 -11.07
N GLY A 64 8.44 1.22 -10.50
CA GLY A 64 8.33 2.47 -11.25
C GLY A 64 7.46 3.55 -10.65
N GLY A 65 7.77 3.96 -9.42
CA GLY A 65 7.25 5.21 -8.86
C GLY A 65 8.30 5.81 -7.94
N THR A 66 9.10 6.74 -8.44
CA THR A 66 9.84 7.68 -7.59
C THR A 66 8.82 8.27 -6.64
N ALA A 67 8.92 7.98 -5.33
CA ALA A 67 8.10 8.66 -4.34
C ALA A 67 8.24 10.17 -4.60
N PRO A 68 7.16 10.94 -4.85
CA PRO A 68 7.28 12.38 -4.91
C PRO A 68 7.92 12.81 -3.60
N GLY A 69 9.01 13.55 -3.72
CA GLY A 69 9.91 13.88 -2.63
C GLY A 69 9.12 14.26 -1.39
N GLN A 70 9.49 13.65 -0.26
CA GLN A 70 9.06 14.07 1.06
C GLN A 70 9.36 15.57 1.17
N GLU A 71 8.35 16.42 0.93
CA GLU A 71 8.45 17.86 1.17
C GLU A 71 8.79 17.99 2.66
N ARG A 72 10.07 18.26 2.94
CA ARG A 72 10.48 18.63 4.27
C ARG A 72 9.61 19.83 4.65
N PRO A 73 8.98 19.83 5.84
CA PRO A 73 8.18 20.97 6.26
C PRO A 73 9.04 22.23 6.11
N PRO A 74 8.53 23.32 5.51
CA PRO A 74 9.33 24.52 5.33
C PRO A 74 9.78 25.01 6.72
N GLU A 75 11.10 25.02 6.94
CA GLU A 75 11.71 25.55 8.15
C GLU A 75 11.25 27.00 8.34
N GLY A 76 10.84 27.29 9.57
CA GLY A 76 10.00 28.42 9.92
C GLY A 76 10.43 29.76 9.32
N ARG A 77 9.46 30.46 8.72
CA ARG A 77 9.51 31.92 8.57
C ARG A 77 9.64 32.53 9.97
N ARG A 78 10.86 32.88 10.37
CA ARG A 78 11.08 33.86 11.44
C ARG A 78 10.57 35.21 10.94
N ARG A 79 9.32 35.51 11.25
CA ARG A 79 8.73 36.84 11.18
C ARG A 79 8.82 37.44 12.58
N GLY A 80 9.84 38.25 12.80
CA GLY A 80 9.90 39.30 13.82
C GLY A 80 10.65 40.45 13.16
N SER A 81 9.99 41.48 12.65
CA SER A 81 9.39 42.58 13.43
C SER A 81 10.47 43.35 14.17
N ASP A 82 11.09 44.30 13.47
CA ASP A 82 11.47 45.59 14.06
C ASP A 82 11.41 46.62 12.95
N GLY A 83 10.29 47.35 12.94
CA GLY A 83 10.23 48.67 12.36
C GLY A 83 10.39 49.67 13.50
N ASP A 84 11.22 50.69 13.31
CA ASP A 84 10.95 52.11 13.61
C ASP A 84 12.20 52.88 13.15
N ARG A 85 12.13 53.63 12.05
CA ARG A 85 11.76 55.06 11.95
C ARG A 85 12.92 56.00 12.35
N ALA A 86 13.08 56.99 11.49
CA ALA A 86 14.13 57.99 11.41
C ALA A 86 14.19 59.01 12.56
N GLU A 87 15.33 59.69 12.69
CA GLU A 87 15.56 61.16 12.81
C GLU A 87 17.01 61.36 13.32
N GLU A 88 17.91 61.95 12.53
CA GLU A 88 18.24 63.38 12.42
C GLU A 88 19.15 63.93 13.55
N THR A 89 20.12 64.75 13.14
CA THR A 89 20.89 65.77 13.87
C THR A 89 22.35 65.48 14.30
N SER A 90 23.22 66.31 13.71
CA SER A 90 24.49 66.91 14.13
C SER A 90 25.14 66.53 15.47
N GLN A 91 26.45 66.31 15.43
CA GLN A 91 27.46 67.30 15.84
C GLN A 91 28.85 66.97 15.28
#